data_AF-A0A9W8J6P0-F1
#
_entry.id   AF-A0A9W8J6P0-F1
#
_cell.length_a   1.000
_cell.length_b   1.000
_cell.length_c   1.000
_cell.angle_alpha   90.00
_cell.angle_beta   90.00
_cell.angle_gamma   90.00
#
_symmetry.space_group_name_H-M   'P 1'
#
loop_
_entity.id
_entity.type
_entity.pdbx_description
1 polymer ?
#
loop_
_entity_poly.entity_id
_entity_poly.type
_entity_poly.pdbx_seq_one_letter_code
_entity_poly.pdbx_strand_id
1 'polypeptide(L)'
;MEWNEGFAKLVDQIFCLIPSDQLPEKRDDDPPIELDNLANVGKLDVTKVMVGAFQGMAGQRIVDEIYDMANTTNKLDVSFERAYRLLLKIDCHKYSREDGTIVEYAPTWRRYHETFQQLITESKNIASAGKCYAERYALEVPEKLEKLRKIIEDPRTEEETFEETRKRANKTMQLIEASINLLLKDMADTEARATKLGAKLSELSKGVTILSEELERDVDCLATTVDIDVAIQTTEEHIKNVQTKLEKLKTQVSALFSVAAVSFTLGGGIGWIAGARCACGILPTLGFRARDVLCVLGAVLACMGLDDWGLTKASKKELETAKENLEALKRKRDALAQSNTDVNAIQEEVTSIVTQLGTIMKIWSSIQSDAVQLKGWLKGCLNPDVPVEDVARDLSEIKIGLVYSILCQVLQIYATEVNVSTLNPLDT
;
A
#
# COMPACT_ATOMS: atom_id res chain seq x y z
N MET A 1 1.56 37.45 2.83
CA MET A 1 0.16 37.76 3.17
C MET A 1 -0.59 38.45 2.03
N GLU A 2 0.09 39.10 1.07
CA GLU A 2 -0.53 39.76 -0.10
C GLU A 2 -1.07 38.81 -1.19
N TRP A 3 -0.69 37.53 -1.16
CA TRP A 3 -1.12 36.52 -2.17
C TRP A 3 -2.61 36.13 -2.06
N ASN A 4 -3.21 36.21 -0.87
CA ASN A 4 -4.62 35.87 -0.66
C ASN A 4 -5.59 36.92 -1.24
N GLU A 5 -5.14 38.18 -1.35
CA GLU A 5 -6.01 39.28 -1.77
C GLU A 5 -6.17 39.34 -3.31
N GLY A 6 -5.12 38.94 -4.04
CA GLY A 6 -5.20 38.77 -5.50
C GLY A 6 -6.09 37.58 -5.91
N PHE A 7 -6.05 36.50 -5.12
CA PHE A 7 -6.86 35.31 -5.35
C PHE A 7 -8.35 35.55 -5.07
N ALA A 8 -8.67 36.24 -3.96
CA ALA A 8 -10.05 36.62 -3.64
C ALA A 8 -10.66 37.52 -4.74
N LYS A 9 -9.89 38.46 -5.31
CA LYS A 9 -10.32 39.31 -6.42
C LYS A 9 -10.58 38.55 -7.73
N LEU A 10 -9.78 37.52 -8.02
CA LEU A 10 -9.97 36.67 -9.21
C LEU A 10 -11.25 35.83 -9.07
N VAL A 11 -11.51 35.31 -7.88
CA VAL A 11 -12.74 34.55 -7.55
C VAL A 11 -13.96 35.47 -7.66
N ASP A 12 -13.91 36.67 -7.08
CA ASP A 12 -15.00 37.66 -7.18
C ASP A 12 -15.28 38.05 -8.64
N GLN A 13 -14.25 38.26 -9.46
CA GLN A 13 -14.43 38.57 -10.89
C GLN A 13 -15.09 37.42 -11.67
N ILE A 14 -14.82 36.17 -11.32
CA ILE A 14 -15.45 35.00 -11.93
C ILE A 14 -16.91 34.89 -11.50
N PHE A 15 -17.23 35.17 -10.24
CA PHE A 15 -18.61 35.15 -9.74
C PHE A 15 -19.45 36.34 -10.24
N CYS A 16 -18.86 37.51 -10.46
CA CYS A 16 -19.54 38.67 -11.05
C CYS A 16 -19.94 38.49 -12.53
N LEU A 17 -19.40 37.48 -13.22
CA LEU A 17 -19.77 37.12 -14.59
C LEU A 17 -20.98 36.17 -14.66
N ILE A 18 -21.54 35.78 -13.51
CA ILE A 18 -22.77 34.99 -13.40
C ILE A 18 -23.93 35.98 -13.20
N PRO A 19 -24.98 35.97 -14.05
CA PRO A 19 -26.14 36.86 -13.88
C PRO A 19 -26.79 36.70 -12.50
N SER A 20 -27.02 37.81 -11.78
CA SER A 20 -27.52 37.83 -10.38
C SER A 20 -28.89 37.17 -10.20
N ASP A 21 -29.61 36.93 -11.28
CA ASP A 21 -30.91 36.28 -11.39
C ASP A 21 -30.86 34.74 -11.17
N GLN A 22 -29.69 34.16 -10.87
CA GLN A 22 -29.52 32.73 -10.56
C GLN A 22 -29.01 32.39 -9.14
N LEU A 23 -28.97 33.35 -8.21
CA LEU A 23 -28.62 33.04 -6.81
C LEU A 23 -29.88 32.66 -5.99
N PRO A 24 -29.90 31.52 -5.28
CA PRO A 24 -31.03 31.14 -4.46
C PRO A 24 -31.18 32.08 -3.26
N GLU A 25 -32.39 32.60 -3.08
CA GLU A 25 -32.78 33.49 -1.99
C GLU A 25 -32.68 32.73 -0.65
N LYS A 26 -31.78 33.19 0.23
CA LYS A 26 -31.59 32.63 1.58
C LYS A 26 -32.88 32.82 2.39
N ARG A 27 -33.45 31.72 2.89
CA ARG A 27 -34.53 31.76 3.89
C ARG A 27 -33.92 31.55 5.28
N ASP A 28 -34.37 32.35 6.25
CA ASP A 28 -33.80 32.45 7.60
C ASP A 28 -34.12 31.26 8.54
N ASP A 29 -34.66 30.15 8.03
CA ASP A 29 -35.20 29.04 8.86
C ASP A 29 -34.47 27.68 8.70
N ASP A 30 -33.28 27.63 8.10
CA ASP A 30 -32.58 26.35 7.93
C ASP A 30 -31.94 25.81 9.24
N PRO A 31 -32.16 24.53 9.59
CA PRO A 31 -31.69 23.93 10.84
C PRO A 31 -30.16 23.77 10.92
N PRO A 32 -29.59 23.60 12.13
CA PRO A 32 -28.15 23.51 12.34
C PRO A 32 -27.56 22.27 11.65
N ILE A 33 -26.50 22.51 10.88
CA ILE A 33 -25.82 21.58 9.99
C ILE A 33 -25.12 20.47 10.80
N GLU A 34 -25.47 19.21 10.51
CA GLU A 34 -24.76 18.01 11.01
C GLU A 34 -23.32 17.93 10.44
N LEU A 35 -22.36 17.60 11.31
CA LEU A 35 -20.92 17.68 11.10
C LEU A 35 -20.32 16.65 10.11
N ASP A 36 -21.10 15.72 9.57
CA ASP A 36 -20.65 14.80 8.50
C ASP A 36 -20.63 15.45 7.10
N ASN A 37 -21.19 16.66 6.95
CA ASN A 37 -21.23 17.38 5.67
C ASN A 37 -20.04 18.34 5.41
N LEU A 38 -19.06 18.41 6.32
CA LEU A 38 -17.91 19.32 6.18
C LEU A 38 -16.88 18.87 5.13
N ALA A 39 -16.89 17.60 4.70
CA ALA A 39 -16.00 17.10 3.65
C ALA A 39 -16.35 17.60 2.22
N ASN A 40 -17.54 18.17 2.03
CA ASN A 40 -18.01 18.65 0.72
C ASN A 40 -17.96 20.18 0.56
N VAL A 41 -17.58 20.93 1.60
CA VAL A 41 -17.46 22.39 1.54
C VAL A 41 -16.10 22.75 0.93
N GLY A 42 -16.04 22.84 -0.40
CA GLY A 42 -14.85 23.30 -1.11
C GLY A 42 -14.43 22.50 -2.35
N LYS A 43 -15.17 21.46 -2.74
CA LYS A 43 -14.92 20.77 -4.01
C LYS A 43 -15.22 21.70 -5.18
N LEU A 44 -14.33 21.70 -6.17
CA LEU A 44 -14.49 22.47 -7.39
C LEU A 44 -15.66 21.91 -8.21
N ASP A 45 -16.69 22.74 -8.44
CA ASP A 45 -17.81 22.42 -9.34
C ASP A 45 -17.46 22.84 -10.77
N VAL A 46 -17.21 21.85 -11.63
CA VAL A 46 -16.90 22.03 -13.06
C VAL A 46 -18.06 21.59 -13.96
N THR A 47 -19.24 21.28 -13.41
CA THR A 47 -20.39 20.83 -14.20
C THR A 47 -20.87 21.87 -15.21
N LYS A 48 -20.58 23.15 -14.97
CA LYS A 48 -20.89 24.28 -15.87
C LYS A 48 -19.81 24.53 -16.93
N VAL A 49 -18.72 23.77 -16.93
CA VAL A 49 -17.67 23.87 -17.94
C VAL A 49 -18.20 23.21 -19.21
N MET A 50 -18.21 23.97 -20.29
CA MET A 50 -18.83 23.56 -21.56
C MET A 50 -17.83 22.90 -22.52
N VAL A 51 -16.56 22.78 -22.15
CA VAL A 51 -15.46 22.57 -23.09
C VAL A 51 -14.29 21.79 -22.48
N GLY A 52 -13.63 20.98 -23.31
CA GLY A 52 -12.43 20.21 -22.95
C GLY A 52 -12.70 18.99 -22.07
N ALA A 53 -11.63 18.41 -21.52
CA ALA A 53 -11.69 17.23 -20.65
C ALA A 53 -12.51 17.45 -19.36
N PHE A 54 -12.64 18.71 -18.93
CA PHE A 54 -13.42 19.09 -17.76
C PHE A 54 -14.90 19.40 -18.09
N GLN A 55 -15.39 19.03 -19.27
CA GLN A 55 -16.76 19.36 -19.67
C GLN A 55 -17.82 18.58 -18.87
N GLY A 56 -18.78 19.31 -18.33
CA GLY A 56 -19.99 18.76 -17.72
C GLY A 56 -19.73 17.74 -16.62
N MET A 57 -20.55 16.70 -16.58
CA MET A 57 -20.45 15.62 -15.60
C MET A 57 -19.17 14.80 -15.73
N ALA A 58 -18.56 14.74 -16.92
CA ALA A 58 -17.31 14.02 -17.13
C ALA A 58 -16.15 14.74 -16.42
N GLY A 59 -16.10 16.08 -16.54
CA GLY A 59 -15.13 16.88 -15.80
C GLY A 59 -15.30 16.79 -14.29
N GLN A 60 -16.55 16.81 -13.80
CA GLN A 60 -16.80 16.72 -12.37
C GLN A 60 -16.31 15.38 -11.82
N ARG A 61 -16.52 14.30 -12.56
CA ARG A 61 -16.00 12.98 -12.19
C ARG A 61 -14.47 12.99 -12.06
N ILE A 62 -13.74 13.63 -12.98
CA ILE A 62 -12.27 13.72 -12.91
C ILE A 62 -11.83 14.49 -11.65
N VAL A 63 -12.49 15.61 -11.35
CA VAL A 63 -12.22 16.40 -10.14
C VAL A 63 -12.43 15.54 -8.90
N ASP A 64 -13.59 14.88 -8.79
CA ASP A 64 -13.93 14.01 -7.67
C ASP A 64 -12.94 12.85 -7.52
N GLU A 65 -12.56 12.22 -8.63
CA GLU A 65 -11.56 11.14 -8.67
C GLU A 65 -10.21 11.62 -8.12
N ILE A 66 -9.79 12.86 -8.38
CA ILE A 66 -8.51 13.40 -7.91
C ILE A 66 -8.53 13.72 -6.41
N TYR A 67 -9.66 14.23 -5.89
CA TYR A 67 -9.86 14.31 -4.43
C TYR A 67 -9.81 12.92 -3.78
N ASP A 68 -10.48 11.95 -4.40
CA ASP A 68 -10.48 10.57 -3.93
C ASP A 68 -9.07 9.96 -4.01
N MET A 69 -8.24 10.38 -4.97
CA MET A 69 -6.85 9.93 -5.11
C MET A 69 -5.98 10.31 -3.91
N ALA A 70 -6.14 11.53 -3.37
CA ALA A 70 -5.39 11.97 -2.20
C ALA A 70 -5.76 11.12 -0.97
N ASN A 71 -7.05 10.93 -0.73
CA ASN A 71 -7.56 10.07 0.33
C ASN A 71 -7.10 8.61 0.17
N THR A 72 -7.17 8.09 -1.06
CA THR A 72 -6.71 6.74 -1.42
C THR A 72 -5.22 6.57 -1.14
N THR A 73 -4.40 7.57 -1.47
CA THR A 73 -2.94 7.51 -1.23
C THR A 73 -2.61 7.45 0.26
N ASN A 74 -3.33 8.21 1.09
CA ASN A 74 -3.14 8.17 2.55
C ASN A 74 -3.60 6.83 3.14
N LYS A 75 -4.70 6.26 2.62
CA LYS A 75 -5.17 4.91 3.01
C LYS A 75 -4.17 3.81 2.64
N LEU A 76 -3.54 3.90 1.47
CA LEU A 76 -2.51 2.97 1.04
C LEU A 76 -1.33 2.91 2.02
N ASP A 77 -0.82 4.07 2.46
CA ASP A 77 0.29 4.14 3.40
C ASP A 77 -0.03 3.38 4.71
N VAL A 78 -1.26 3.54 5.22
CA VAL A 78 -1.75 2.81 6.39
C VAL A 78 -1.88 1.31 6.12
N SER A 79 -2.40 0.90 4.95
CA SER A 79 -2.51 -0.51 4.58
C SER A 79 -1.15 -1.18 4.45
N PHE A 80 -0.16 -0.52 3.83
CA PHE A 80 1.22 -1.03 3.78
C PHE A 80 1.80 -1.24 5.18
N GLU A 81 1.62 -0.28 6.08
CA GLU A 81 2.11 -0.38 7.46
C GLU A 81 1.40 -1.48 8.27
N ARG A 82 0.08 -1.67 8.08
CA ARG A 82 -0.66 -2.76 8.73
C ARG A 82 -0.18 -4.12 8.29
N ALA A 83 -0.05 -4.34 6.99
CA ALA A 83 0.47 -5.58 6.44
C ALA A 83 1.90 -5.84 6.92
N TYR A 84 2.75 -4.80 6.94
CA TYR A 84 4.12 -4.89 7.48
C TYR A 84 4.16 -5.40 8.93
N ARG A 85 3.29 -4.87 9.81
CA ARG A 85 3.21 -5.32 11.20
C ARG A 85 2.76 -6.77 11.34
N LEU A 86 1.85 -7.23 10.49
CA LEU A 86 1.42 -8.63 10.47
C LEU A 86 2.56 -9.54 9.99
N LEU A 87 3.28 -9.14 8.96
CA LEU A 87 4.46 -9.87 8.47
C LEU A 87 5.55 -9.98 9.53
N LEU A 88 5.81 -8.94 10.32
CA LEU A 88 6.74 -9.02 11.44
C LEU A 88 6.36 -10.09 12.47
N LYS A 89 5.06 -10.29 12.73
CA LYS A 89 4.59 -11.37 13.62
C LYS A 89 4.84 -12.73 12.98
N ILE A 90 4.60 -12.88 11.69
CA ILE A 90 4.85 -14.14 10.97
C ILE A 90 6.35 -14.46 10.98
N ASP A 91 7.20 -13.49 10.62
CA ASP A 91 8.65 -13.66 10.57
C ASP A 91 9.24 -14.01 11.95
N CYS A 92 8.60 -13.57 13.05
CA CYS A 92 9.05 -13.90 14.41
C CYS A 92 8.95 -15.41 14.73
N HIS A 93 8.10 -16.14 14.01
CA HIS A 93 7.96 -17.59 14.14
C HIS A 93 9.08 -18.39 13.44
N LYS A 94 9.92 -17.74 12.63
CA LYS A 94 11.08 -18.33 11.94
C LYS A 94 10.72 -19.61 11.17
N TYR A 95 9.63 -19.54 10.43
CA TYR A 95 9.23 -20.64 9.57
C TYR A 95 10.35 -21.00 8.59
N SER A 96 10.59 -22.30 8.44
CA SER A 96 11.62 -22.83 7.55
C SER A 96 10.96 -23.64 6.45
N ARG A 97 11.39 -23.43 5.21
CA ARG A 97 10.99 -24.27 4.06
C ARG A 97 11.60 -25.67 4.17
N GLU A 98 11.17 -26.57 3.29
CA GLU A 98 11.65 -27.95 3.23
C GLU A 98 13.17 -28.06 3.05
N ASP A 99 13.78 -27.09 2.37
CA ASP A 99 15.23 -26.99 2.16
C ASP A 99 15.98 -26.49 3.42
N GLY A 100 15.27 -26.04 4.45
CA GLY A 100 15.81 -25.49 5.68
C GLY A 100 16.04 -23.98 5.66
N THR A 101 15.67 -23.29 4.56
CA THR A 101 15.76 -21.84 4.46
C THR A 101 14.69 -21.17 5.31
N ILE A 102 15.10 -20.24 6.18
CA ILE A 102 14.15 -19.42 6.97
C ILE A 102 13.53 -18.38 6.03
N VAL A 103 12.21 -18.27 6.06
CA VAL A 103 11.49 -17.31 5.22
C VAL A 103 11.23 -16.03 6.02
N GLU A 104 11.58 -14.89 5.42
CA GLU A 104 11.35 -13.56 5.96
C GLU A 104 10.71 -12.69 4.88
N TYR A 105 9.52 -12.17 5.14
CA TYR A 105 8.75 -11.38 4.18
C TYR A 105 8.74 -9.89 4.51
N ALA A 106 8.83 -9.53 5.79
CA ALA A 106 8.77 -8.15 6.24
C ALA A 106 9.87 -7.27 5.62
N PRO A 107 11.13 -7.71 5.43
CA PRO A 107 12.15 -6.90 4.77
C PRO A 107 11.81 -6.56 3.31
N THR A 108 11.28 -7.52 2.55
CA THR A 108 10.87 -7.31 1.16
C THR A 108 9.65 -6.39 1.08
N TRP A 109 8.68 -6.60 1.96
CA TRP A 109 7.50 -5.74 2.06
C TRP A 109 7.86 -4.30 2.39
N ARG A 110 8.79 -4.08 3.33
CA ARG A 110 9.30 -2.74 3.67
C ARG A 110 9.88 -2.04 2.43
N ARG A 111 10.65 -2.75 1.59
CA ARG A 111 11.18 -2.18 0.33
C ARG A 111 10.06 -1.79 -0.63
N TYR A 112 8.96 -2.56 -0.70
CA TYR A 112 7.79 -2.19 -1.48
C TYR A 112 7.09 -0.95 -0.93
N HIS A 113 6.97 -0.82 0.39
CA HIS A 113 6.42 0.38 1.02
C HIS A 113 7.29 1.62 0.78
N GLU A 114 8.61 1.51 0.92
CA GLU A 114 9.56 2.58 0.59
C GLU A 114 9.46 2.97 -0.90
N THR A 115 9.36 1.98 -1.79
CA THR A 115 9.16 2.20 -3.23
C THR A 115 7.86 2.93 -3.47
N PHE A 116 6.75 2.52 -2.84
CA PHE A 116 5.47 3.22 -2.91
C PHE A 116 5.61 4.69 -2.53
N GLN A 117 6.23 5.00 -1.39
CA GLN A 117 6.42 6.37 -0.92
C GLN A 117 7.24 7.22 -1.91
N GLN A 118 8.27 6.64 -2.53
CA GLN A 118 9.05 7.29 -3.59
C GLN A 118 8.19 7.57 -4.83
N LEU A 119 7.37 6.61 -5.26
CA LEU A 119 6.48 6.76 -6.41
C LEU A 119 5.40 7.83 -6.16
N ILE A 120 4.86 7.90 -4.95
CA ILE A 120 3.92 8.98 -4.58
C ILE A 120 4.63 10.34 -4.59
N THR A 121 5.87 10.41 -4.12
CA THR A 121 6.65 11.65 -4.21
C THR A 121 6.89 12.05 -5.67
N GLU A 122 7.23 11.10 -6.54
CA GLU A 122 7.36 11.32 -7.99
C GLU A 122 6.02 11.80 -8.59
N SER A 123 4.90 11.19 -8.21
CA SER A 123 3.53 11.60 -8.57
C SER A 123 3.23 13.04 -8.19
N LYS A 124 3.56 13.47 -6.96
CA LYS A 124 3.40 14.86 -6.50
C LYS A 124 4.26 15.83 -7.30
N ASN A 125 5.49 15.44 -7.63
CA ASN A 125 6.40 16.27 -8.44
C ASN A 125 5.87 16.46 -9.86
N ILE A 126 5.31 15.39 -10.46
CA ILE A 126 4.66 15.44 -11.78
C ILE A 126 3.45 16.39 -11.72
N ALA A 127 2.60 16.27 -10.70
CA ALA A 127 1.46 17.16 -10.53
C ALA A 127 1.88 18.62 -10.32
N SER A 128 2.93 18.88 -9.54
CA SER A 128 3.45 20.22 -9.29
C SER A 128 4.04 20.87 -10.54
N ALA A 129 4.77 20.10 -11.36
CA ALA A 129 5.24 20.56 -12.66
C ALA A 129 4.04 20.84 -13.59
N GLY A 130 3.07 19.92 -13.58
CA GLY A 130 1.75 20.03 -14.19
C GLY A 130 1.09 21.38 -13.96
N LYS A 131 0.96 21.71 -12.68
CA LYS A 131 0.38 22.95 -12.19
C LYS A 131 1.16 24.17 -12.68
N CYS A 132 2.49 24.16 -12.54
CA CYS A 132 3.32 25.31 -12.88
C CYS A 132 3.14 25.73 -14.35
N TYR A 133 3.15 24.78 -15.29
CA TYR A 133 2.86 25.14 -16.67
C TYR A 133 1.40 25.54 -16.87
N ALA A 134 0.43 24.84 -16.24
CA ALA A 134 -0.98 25.18 -16.37
C ALA A 134 -1.28 26.62 -15.91
N GLU A 135 -0.71 27.07 -14.78
CA GLU A 135 -0.80 28.46 -14.30
C GLU A 135 -0.27 29.45 -15.33
N ARG A 136 0.92 29.19 -15.88
CA ARG A 136 1.52 30.04 -16.89
C ARG A 136 0.61 30.15 -18.13
N TYR A 137 0.03 29.04 -18.59
CA TYR A 137 -0.85 29.04 -19.77
C TYR A 137 -2.22 29.65 -19.53
N ALA A 138 -2.78 29.47 -18.33
CA ALA A 138 -4.03 30.10 -17.93
C ALA A 138 -3.96 31.63 -17.98
N LEU A 139 -2.76 32.20 -17.81
CA LEU A 139 -2.51 33.64 -17.87
C LEU A 139 -2.04 34.10 -19.25
N GLU A 140 -0.98 33.48 -19.76
CA GLU A 140 -0.28 33.97 -20.96
C GLU A 140 -1.09 33.86 -22.25
N VAL A 141 -1.88 32.79 -22.41
CA VAL A 141 -2.61 32.53 -23.67
C VAL A 141 -3.83 33.45 -23.78
N PRO A 142 -4.70 33.59 -22.76
CA PRO A 142 -5.80 34.54 -22.81
C PRO A 142 -5.35 35.99 -23.01
N GLU A 143 -4.27 36.43 -22.35
CA GLU A 143 -3.77 37.79 -22.53
C GLU A 143 -3.33 38.06 -23.97
N LYS A 144 -2.60 37.12 -24.59
CA LYS A 144 -2.16 37.24 -25.98
C LYS A 144 -3.32 37.11 -26.97
N LEU A 145 -4.31 36.27 -26.68
CA LEU A 145 -5.53 36.13 -27.48
C LEU A 145 -6.38 37.40 -27.46
N GLU A 146 -6.53 38.03 -26.30
CA GLU A 146 -7.26 39.28 -26.19
C GLU A 146 -6.57 40.42 -26.97
N LYS A 147 -5.23 40.46 -26.95
CA LYS A 147 -4.45 41.37 -27.80
C LYS A 147 -4.68 41.09 -29.28
N LEU A 148 -4.69 39.82 -29.69
CA LEU A 148 -4.95 39.42 -31.07
C LEU A 148 -6.37 39.82 -31.50
N ARG A 149 -7.36 39.55 -30.65
CA ARG A 149 -8.76 39.90 -30.87
C ARG A 149 -8.95 41.40 -31.07
N LYS A 150 -8.34 42.23 -30.23
CA LYS A 150 -8.37 43.69 -30.39
C LYS A 150 -7.79 44.17 -31.72
N ILE A 151 -6.71 43.53 -32.20
CA ILE A 151 -6.12 43.85 -33.52
C ILE A 151 -7.08 43.48 -34.67
N ILE A 152 -7.85 42.39 -34.52
CA ILE A 152 -8.81 41.91 -35.53
C ILE A 152 -10.09 42.75 -35.52
N GLU A 153 -10.64 43.06 -34.34
CA GLU A 153 -11.90 43.80 -34.17
C GLU A 153 -11.74 45.30 -34.46
N ASP A 154 -10.58 45.88 -34.16
CA ASP A 154 -10.25 47.27 -34.49
C ASP A 154 -9.01 47.33 -35.38
N PRO A 155 -9.16 47.05 -36.70
CA PRO A 155 -8.04 46.98 -37.62
C PRO A 155 -7.43 48.35 -37.96
N ARG A 156 -7.97 49.47 -37.44
CA ARG A 156 -7.54 50.83 -37.80
C ARG A 156 -7.43 51.75 -36.59
N THR A 157 -6.22 51.89 -36.06
CA THR A 157 -5.81 53.22 -35.58
C THR A 157 -5.81 54.16 -36.79
N GLU A 158 -6.29 55.40 -36.66
CA GLU A 158 -6.64 56.34 -37.77
C GLU A 158 -5.56 56.55 -38.87
N GLU A 159 -4.33 56.07 -38.68
CA GLU A 159 -3.17 56.25 -39.56
C GLU A 159 -2.58 54.95 -40.16
N GLU A 160 -3.09 53.77 -39.81
CA GLU A 160 -2.41 52.49 -40.14
C GLU A 160 -2.99 51.78 -41.38
N THR A 161 -2.11 51.20 -42.20
CA THR A 161 -2.50 50.44 -43.39
C THR A 161 -2.93 49.02 -43.05
N PHE A 162 -3.76 48.41 -43.91
CA PHE A 162 -4.21 47.01 -43.74
C PHE A 162 -3.04 46.01 -43.62
N GLU A 163 -1.95 46.24 -44.35
CA GLU A 163 -0.76 45.38 -44.32
C GLU A 163 -0.02 45.48 -42.97
N GLU A 164 0.03 46.66 -42.36
CA GLU A 164 0.62 46.86 -41.03
C GLU A 164 -0.21 46.18 -39.94
N THR A 165 -1.54 46.29 -39.99
CA THR A 165 -2.45 45.56 -39.09
C THR A 165 -2.25 44.05 -39.21
N ARG A 166 -2.17 43.52 -40.43
CA ARG A 166 -1.90 42.11 -40.69
C ARG A 166 -0.54 41.67 -40.13
N LYS A 167 0.49 42.50 -40.30
CA LYS A 167 1.83 42.24 -39.74
C LYS A 167 1.82 42.20 -38.22
N ARG A 168 1.08 43.08 -37.54
CA ARG A 168 0.91 43.04 -36.08
C ARG A 168 0.16 41.79 -35.62
N ALA A 169 -0.95 41.44 -36.29
CA ALA A 169 -1.70 40.23 -36.00
C ALA A 169 -0.82 38.97 -36.13
N ASN A 170 -0.05 38.87 -37.22
CA ASN A 170 0.90 37.78 -37.45
C ASN A 170 1.98 37.71 -36.36
N LYS A 171 2.52 38.87 -35.93
CA LYS A 171 3.51 38.91 -34.84
C LYS A 171 2.92 38.42 -33.52
N THR A 172 1.69 38.83 -33.18
CA THR A 172 1.00 38.34 -31.98
C THR A 172 0.70 36.85 -32.08
N MET A 173 0.30 36.37 -33.26
CA MET A 173 0.08 34.95 -33.52
C MET A 173 1.36 34.12 -33.33
N GLN A 174 2.52 34.61 -33.80
CA GLN A 174 3.82 33.97 -33.54
C GLN A 174 4.16 33.88 -32.05
N LEU A 175 3.76 34.87 -31.24
CA LEU A 175 3.94 34.82 -29.78
C LEU A 175 3.01 33.78 -29.13
N ILE A 176 1.78 33.66 -29.62
CA ILE A 176 0.83 32.62 -29.18
C ILE A 176 1.37 31.25 -29.55
N GLU A 177 1.84 31.07 -30.79
CA GLU A 177 2.47 29.84 -31.27
C GLU A 177 3.70 29.47 -30.45
N ALA A 178 4.58 30.43 -30.13
CA ALA A 178 5.74 30.19 -29.28
C ALA A 178 5.35 29.71 -27.87
N SER A 179 4.34 30.34 -27.26
CA SER A 179 3.78 29.88 -25.97
C SER A 179 3.20 28.47 -26.11
N ILE A 180 2.36 28.20 -27.12
CA ILE A 180 1.77 26.87 -27.31
C ILE A 180 2.85 25.81 -27.56
N ASN A 181 3.89 26.09 -28.35
CA ASN A 181 4.99 25.15 -28.58
C ASN A 181 5.76 24.81 -27.30
N LEU A 182 5.97 25.80 -26.42
CA LEU A 182 6.54 25.56 -25.10
C LEU A 182 5.63 24.66 -24.25
N LEU A 183 4.30 24.83 -24.34
CA LEU A 183 3.34 23.98 -23.62
C LEU A 183 3.43 22.55 -24.11
N LEU A 184 3.41 22.36 -25.42
CA LEU A 184 3.47 21.03 -26.04
C LEU A 184 4.72 20.28 -25.58
N LYS A 185 5.83 20.99 -25.37
CA LYS A 185 7.07 20.43 -24.82
C LYS A 185 6.91 20.01 -23.35
N ASP A 186 6.37 20.88 -22.49
CA ASP A 186 6.20 20.59 -21.07
C ASP A 186 5.17 19.47 -20.81
N MET A 187 4.11 19.43 -21.63
CA MET A 187 3.12 18.35 -21.63
C MET A 187 3.75 17.03 -22.05
N ALA A 188 4.61 17.02 -23.07
CA ALA A 188 5.29 15.79 -23.53
C ALA A 188 6.25 15.23 -22.46
N ASP A 189 6.97 16.09 -21.74
CA ASP A 189 7.83 15.68 -20.63
C ASP A 189 7.00 15.09 -19.47
N THR A 190 5.90 15.75 -19.12
CA THR A 190 4.98 15.29 -18.05
C THR A 190 4.28 13.98 -18.43
N GLU A 191 3.84 13.83 -19.69
CA GLU A 191 3.30 12.61 -20.28
C GLU A 191 4.28 11.43 -20.16
N ALA A 192 5.55 11.65 -20.53
CA ALA A 192 6.59 10.62 -20.45
C ALA A 192 6.86 10.19 -18.99
N ARG A 193 6.93 11.16 -18.06
CA ARG A 193 7.08 10.87 -16.63
C ARG A 193 5.88 10.12 -16.06
N ALA A 194 4.66 10.53 -16.39
CA ALA A 194 3.43 9.86 -15.95
C ALA A 194 3.35 8.42 -16.47
N THR A 195 3.72 8.19 -17.74
CA THR A 195 3.81 6.84 -18.32
C THR A 195 4.79 5.96 -17.54
N LYS A 196 5.98 6.49 -17.24
CA LYS A 196 7.00 5.79 -16.45
C LYS A 196 6.52 5.49 -15.03
N LEU A 197 5.85 6.45 -14.38
CA LEU A 197 5.25 6.27 -13.06
C LEU A 197 4.21 5.15 -13.07
N GLY A 198 3.31 5.14 -14.06
CA GLY A 198 2.29 4.09 -14.22
C GLY A 198 2.91 2.69 -14.38
N ALA A 199 3.98 2.57 -15.17
CA ALA A 199 4.71 1.30 -15.30
C ALA A 199 5.30 0.81 -13.97
N LYS A 200 5.94 1.70 -13.19
CA LYS A 200 6.50 1.37 -11.88
C LYS A 200 5.42 1.00 -10.85
N LEU A 201 4.28 1.70 -10.84
CA LEU A 201 3.14 1.35 -9.98
C LEU A 201 2.56 -0.02 -10.32
N SER A 202 2.49 -0.36 -11.62
CA SER A 202 2.09 -1.69 -12.07
C SER A 202 3.07 -2.78 -11.63
N GLU A 203 4.37 -2.51 -11.72
CA GLU A 203 5.41 -3.42 -11.23
C GLU A 203 5.32 -3.63 -9.72
N LEU A 204 5.17 -2.56 -8.94
CA LEU A 204 4.96 -2.61 -7.50
C LEU A 204 3.71 -3.45 -7.15
N SER A 205 2.59 -3.20 -7.82
CA SER A 205 1.36 -3.96 -7.62
C SER A 205 1.56 -5.45 -7.86
N LYS A 206 2.28 -5.83 -8.93
CA LYS A 206 2.60 -7.24 -9.22
C LYS A 206 3.50 -7.85 -8.15
N GLY A 207 4.52 -7.12 -7.71
CA GLY A 207 5.44 -7.57 -6.67
C GLY A 207 4.74 -7.85 -5.35
N VAL A 208 3.84 -6.95 -4.93
CA VAL A 208 3.01 -7.12 -3.73
C VAL A 208 2.09 -8.34 -3.83
N THR A 209 1.44 -8.57 -4.99
CA THR A 209 0.62 -9.76 -5.23
C THR A 209 1.44 -11.05 -5.15
N ILE A 210 2.58 -11.12 -5.86
CA ILE A 210 3.44 -12.31 -5.87
C ILE A 210 3.93 -12.64 -4.45
N LEU A 211 4.38 -11.64 -3.69
CA LEU A 211 4.85 -11.85 -2.32
C LEU A 211 3.73 -12.39 -1.41
N SER A 212 2.50 -11.92 -1.59
CA SER A 212 1.33 -12.41 -0.85
C SER A 212 0.99 -13.85 -1.20
N GLU A 213 1.05 -14.22 -2.48
CA GLU A 213 0.81 -15.60 -2.95
C GLU A 213 1.90 -16.56 -2.46
N GLU A 214 3.15 -16.11 -2.41
CA GLU A 214 4.27 -16.87 -1.83
C GLU A 214 4.10 -17.08 -0.33
N LEU A 215 3.65 -16.06 0.39
CA LEU A 215 3.36 -16.15 1.81
C LEU A 215 2.26 -17.17 2.11
N GLU A 216 1.13 -17.08 1.41
CA GLU A 216 0.02 -18.03 1.54
C GLU A 216 0.49 -19.46 1.28
N ARG A 217 1.18 -19.68 0.16
CA ARG A 217 1.69 -20.99 -0.23
C ARG A 217 2.61 -21.61 0.82
N ASP A 218 3.52 -20.82 1.37
CA ASP A 218 4.48 -21.32 2.36
C ASP A 218 3.78 -21.64 3.69
N VAL A 219 2.81 -20.82 4.11
CA VAL A 219 2.02 -21.07 5.32
C VAL A 219 1.10 -22.30 5.16
N ASP A 220 0.45 -22.46 4.01
CA ASP A 220 -0.35 -23.66 3.68
C ASP A 220 0.50 -24.92 3.61
N CYS A 221 1.70 -24.82 3.02
CA CYS A 221 2.65 -25.93 2.99
C CYS A 221 3.03 -26.37 4.40
N LEU A 222 3.23 -25.42 5.33
CA LEU A 222 3.55 -25.72 6.73
C LEU A 222 2.37 -26.34 7.49
N ALA A 223 1.14 -25.93 7.17
CA ALA A 223 -0.08 -26.50 7.71
C ALA A 223 -0.34 -27.93 7.23
N THR A 224 0.08 -28.26 6.01
CA THR A 224 -0.16 -29.58 5.39
C THR A 224 0.98 -30.58 5.61
N THR A 225 2.25 -30.14 5.67
CA THR A 225 3.42 -31.03 5.84
C THR A 225 3.54 -31.61 7.24
N VAL A 226 2.95 -30.97 8.25
CA VAL A 226 2.91 -31.50 9.60
C VAL A 226 1.45 -31.69 9.94
N ASP A 227 1.00 -32.94 9.99
CA ASP A 227 -0.26 -33.28 10.65
C ASP A 227 -0.03 -33.12 12.16
N ILE A 228 0.06 -31.85 12.60
CA ILE A 228 0.39 -31.44 13.96
C ILE A 228 -0.64 -32.06 14.90
N ASP A 229 -1.90 -32.18 14.47
CA ASP A 229 -2.95 -32.83 15.24
C ASP A 229 -2.68 -34.34 15.41
N VAL A 230 -2.26 -35.06 14.36
CA VAL A 230 -1.82 -36.46 14.51
C VAL A 230 -0.58 -36.59 15.40
N ALA A 231 0.39 -35.68 15.30
CA ALA A 231 1.58 -35.69 16.15
C ALA A 231 1.24 -35.41 17.63
N ILE A 232 0.33 -34.47 17.88
CA ILE A 232 -0.23 -34.18 19.21
C ILE A 232 -0.93 -35.42 19.75
N GLN A 233 -1.84 -36.02 18.97
CA GLN A 233 -2.59 -37.21 19.37
C GLN A 233 -1.64 -38.38 19.70
N THR A 234 -0.66 -38.64 18.85
CA THR A 234 0.35 -39.69 19.05
C THR A 234 1.15 -39.45 20.34
N THR A 235 1.50 -38.19 20.63
CA THR A 235 2.24 -37.82 21.84
C THR A 235 1.37 -37.96 23.10
N GLU A 236 0.09 -37.58 23.04
CA GLU A 236 -0.87 -37.77 24.14
C GLU A 236 -1.09 -39.25 24.46
N GLU A 237 -1.24 -40.10 23.43
CA GLU A 237 -1.35 -41.55 23.57
C GLU A 237 -0.09 -42.16 24.21
N HIS A 238 1.10 -41.69 23.81
CA HIS A 238 2.36 -42.13 24.41
C HIS A 238 2.46 -41.73 25.89
N ILE A 239 2.12 -40.49 26.25
CA ILE A 239 2.07 -40.01 27.64
C ILE A 239 1.13 -40.89 28.48
N LYS A 240 -0.06 -41.21 27.95
CA LYS A 240 -1.03 -42.08 28.62
C LYS A 240 -0.46 -43.48 28.85
N ASN A 241 0.22 -44.04 27.85
CA ASN A 241 0.88 -45.35 27.98
C ASN A 241 1.98 -45.34 29.05
N VAL A 242 2.89 -44.35 29.04
CA VAL A 242 3.96 -44.22 30.05
C VAL A 242 3.37 -44.05 31.46
N GLN A 243 2.32 -43.25 31.62
CA GLN A 243 1.61 -43.12 32.91
C GLN A 243 1.04 -44.46 33.39
N THR A 244 0.38 -45.23 32.51
CA THR A 244 -0.17 -46.53 32.88
C THR A 244 0.92 -47.53 33.27
N LYS A 245 2.10 -47.50 32.63
CA LYS A 245 3.26 -48.33 33.01
C LYS A 245 3.80 -47.93 34.39
N LEU A 246 3.92 -46.62 34.66
CA LEU A 246 4.36 -46.10 35.95
C LEU A 246 3.43 -46.53 37.09
N GLU A 247 2.10 -46.46 36.88
CA GLU A 247 1.11 -46.92 37.86
C GLU A 247 1.13 -48.44 38.07
N LYS A 248 1.38 -49.23 37.02
CA LYS A 248 1.60 -50.69 37.15
C LYS A 248 2.86 -51.01 37.97
N LEU A 249 3.97 -50.32 37.72
CA LEU A 249 5.20 -50.46 38.51
C LEU A 249 4.97 -50.06 39.97
N LYS A 250 4.28 -48.95 40.21
CA LYS A 250 3.94 -48.49 41.56
C LYS A 250 3.07 -49.50 42.31
N THR A 251 2.06 -50.09 41.65
CA THR A 251 1.21 -51.12 42.26
C THR A 251 1.99 -52.41 42.53
N GLN A 252 2.85 -52.87 41.62
CA GLN A 252 3.73 -54.03 41.84
C GLN A 252 4.71 -53.82 43.00
N VAL A 253 5.36 -52.66 43.07
CA VAL A 253 6.25 -52.29 44.19
C VAL A 253 5.47 -52.25 45.50
N SER A 254 4.29 -51.62 45.53
CA SER A 254 3.44 -51.60 46.74
C SER A 254 2.98 -52.99 47.19
N ALA A 255 2.74 -53.91 46.24
CA ALA A 255 2.38 -55.29 46.53
C ALA A 255 3.57 -56.07 47.13
N LEU A 256 4.78 -55.86 46.61
CA LEU A 256 6.01 -56.45 47.16
C LEU A 256 6.30 -55.95 48.58
N PHE A 257 6.09 -54.65 48.86
CA PHE A 257 6.25 -54.09 50.20
C PHE A 257 5.13 -54.47 51.18
N SER A 258 3.92 -54.72 50.71
CA SER A 258 2.81 -55.17 51.57
C SER A 258 2.86 -56.67 51.89
N VAL A 259 3.56 -57.47 51.09
CA VAL A 259 3.83 -58.89 51.39
C VAL A 259 5.07 -59.08 52.30
N ALA A 260 5.95 -58.08 52.40
CA ALA A 260 7.14 -58.10 53.26
C ALA A 260 6.96 -57.43 54.63
N ALA A 261 5.74 -57.41 55.17
CA ALA A 261 5.50 -57.17 56.60
C ALA A 261 5.80 -58.40 57.48
N VAL A 262 6.34 -59.48 56.88
CA VAL A 262 6.87 -60.63 57.61
C VAL A 262 8.36 -60.78 57.29
N SER A 263 9.17 -60.27 58.22
CA SER A 263 10.59 -60.57 58.47
C SER A 263 11.62 -60.33 57.35
N PHE A 264 12.39 -59.23 57.45
CA PHE A 264 13.84 -59.29 57.24
C PHE A 264 14.57 -58.26 58.11
N THR A 265 15.18 -58.79 59.17
CA THR A 265 16.24 -58.16 59.96
C THR A 265 17.60 -58.48 59.33
N LEU A 266 18.51 -57.49 59.37
CA LEU A 266 19.99 -57.60 59.35
C LEU A 266 20.71 -58.04 58.07
N GLY A 267 21.63 -57.18 57.58
CA GLY A 267 22.87 -57.64 56.93
C GLY A 267 23.44 -56.79 55.78
N GLY A 268 24.27 -55.79 56.11
CA GLY A 268 25.56 -55.42 55.48
C GLY A 268 25.75 -55.22 53.96
N GLY A 269 26.49 -54.14 53.60
CA GLY A 269 27.39 -54.16 52.44
C GLY A 269 27.43 -52.89 51.58
N ILE A 270 28.54 -52.15 51.66
CA ILE A 270 28.92 -51.01 50.82
C ILE A 270 29.47 -51.51 49.47
N GLY A 271 29.21 -50.81 48.36
CA GLY A 271 29.97 -50.93 47.12
C GLY A 271 29.69 -49.79 46.12
N TRP A 272 30.68 -48.92 45.88
CA TRP A 272 30.68 -47.82 44.90
C TRP A 272 31.34 -48.22 43.56
N ILE A 273 31.17 -47.34 42.55
CA ILE A 273 32.00 -47.10 41.32
C ILE A 273 31.59 -47.95 40.09
N ALA A 274 31.49 -47.51 38.82
CA ALA A 274 31.67 -46.29 37.99
C ALA A 274 30.77 -46.49 36.73
N GLY A 275 30.29 -45.55 35.92
CA GLY A 275 30.86 -44.30 35.42
C GLY A 275 30.77 -44.33 33.88
N ALA A 276 29.86 -43.53 33.29
CA ALA A 276 29.96 -43.08 31.90
C ALA A 276 29.20 -41.75 31.76
N ARG A 277 29.93 -40.65 31.90
CA ARG A 277 29.53 -39.31 31.44
C ARG A 277 30.14 -39.09 30.06
N CYS A 278 29.29 -38.83 29.07
CA CYS A 278 29.53 -38.07 27.84
C CYS A 278 28.13 -37.85 27.23
N ALA A 279 27.69 -36.72 26.70
CA ALA A 279 28.15 -35.34 26.66
C ALA A 279 26.91 -34.58 26.14
N CYS A 280 26.17 -33.85 26.99
CA CYS A 280 25.12 -32.96 26.50
C CYS A 280 25.80 -31.73 25.89
N GLY A 281 25.99 -31.77 24.57
CA GLY A 281 26.30 -30.58 23.79
C GLY A 281 25.09 -29.64 23.85
N ILE A 282 25.27 -28.52 24.53
CA ILE A 282 24.42 -27.34 24.39
C ILE A 282 24.62 -26.86 22.94
N LEU A 283 23.56 -26.90 22.14
CA LEU A 283 23.49 -26.15 20.88
C LEU A 283 22.20 -25.32 20.87
N PRO A 284 22.30 -23.99 20.80
CA PRO A 284 21.18 -23.13 20.49
C PRO A 284 21.11 -22.98 18.96
N THR A 285 20.23 -23.73 18.32
CA THR A 285 19.68 -23.40 16.99
C THR A 285 18.34 -24.13 16.85
N LEU A 286 17.26 -23.44 17.25
CA LEU A 286 15.89 -23.88 16.95
C LEU A 286 15.64 -23.74 15.44
N GLY A 287 16.11 -24.70 14.68
CA GLY A 287 15.59 -25.07 13.36
C GLY A 287 15.04 -26.48 13.47
N PHE A 288 13.86 -26.62 14.09
CA PHE A 288 13.27 -27.93 14.38
C PHE A 288 12.79 -28.60 13.09
N ARG A 289 13.57 -29.55 12.57
CA ARG A 289 13.07 -30.52 11.59
C ARG A 289 12.10 -31.45 12.29
N ALA A 290 10.91 -31.63 11.72
CA ALA A 290 9.89 -32.56 12.21
C ALA A 290 10.39 -34.03 12.33
N ARG A 291 11.56 -34.34 11.73
CA ARG A 291 12.20 -35.65 11.79
C ARG A 291 12.89 -35.95 13.12
N ASP A 292 13.32 -34.93 13.87
CA ASP A 292 14.09 -35.15 15.11
C ASP A 292 13.22 -35.55 16.31
N VAL A 293 11.92 -35.23 16.27
CA VAL A 293 10.95 -35.67 17.29
C VAL A 293 10.73 -37.19 17.22
N LEU A 294 10.95 -37.83 16.07
CA LEU A 294 10.75 -39.27 15.90
C LEU A 294 11.92 -40.13 16.43
N CYS A 295 13.12 -39.59 16.56
CA CYS A 295 14.30 -40.38 16.97
C CYS A 295 14.33 -40.69 18.48
N VAL A 296 13.58 -39.95 19.31
CA VAL A 296 13.47 -40.24 20.75
C VAL A 296 12.58 -41.48 21.00
N LEU A 297 11.74 -41.88 20.04
CA LEU A 297 10.84 -43.03 20.16
C LEU A 297 11.54 -44.41 20.10
N GLY A 298 12.79 -44.50 19.65
CA GLY A 298 13.46 -45.79 19.37
C GLY A 298 14.29 -46.41 20.50
N ALA A 299 14.63 -45.67 21.56
CA ALA A 299 15.68 -46.07 22.49
C ALA A 299 15.24 -46.97 23.67
N VAL A 300 13.95 -47.28 23.80
CA VAL A 300 13.37 -47.86 25.04
C VAL A 300 13.49 -49.38 25.15
N LEU A 301 13.89 -50.10 24.10
CA LEU A 301 13.91 -51.58 24.15
C LEU A 301 15.24 -52.21 24.60
N ALA A 302 16.31 -51.45 24.83
CA ALA A 302 17.66 -52.03 24.99
C ALA A 302 18.22 -52.12 26.43
N CYS A 303 17.60 -51.51 27.45
CA CYS A 303 18.21 -51.39 28.78
C CYS A 303 17.41 -52.05 29.91
N MET A 304 17.11 -53.35 29.79
CA MET A 304 16.64 -54.15 30.93
C MET A 304 17.85 -54.75 31.69
N GLY A 305 18.48 -53.92 32.52
CA GLY A 305 19.39 -54.31 33.59
C GLY A 305 18.90 -53.70 34.89
N LEU A 306 18.63 -54.55 35.89
CA LEU A 306 17.87 -54.28 37.11
C LEU A 306 18.59 -53.34 38.09
N ASP A 307 18.21 -52.06 38.10
CA ASP A 307 18.16 -51.22 39.30
C ASP A 307 16.74 -50.62 39.37
N ASP A 308 15.88 -51.18 40.22
CA ASP A 308 14.44 -50.87 40.33
C ASP A 308 14.15 -49.38 40.65
N TRP A 309 15.12 -48.70 41.28
CA TRP A 309 15.10 -47.26 41.52
C TRP A 309 15.50 -46.41 40.30
N GLY A 310 16.32 -46.95 39.40
CA GLY A 310 16.74 -46.28 38.17
C GLY A 310 15.61 -46.20 37.13
N LEU A 311 14.78 -47.23 37.05
CA LEU A 311 13.68 -47.34 36.10
C LEU A 311 12.57 -46.29 36.34
N THR A 312 12.25 -46.02 37.60
CA THR A 312 11.25 -45.01 37.98
C THR A 312 11.72 -43.59 37.68
N LYS A 313 13.02 -43.30 37.88
CA LYS A 313 13.62 -42.00 37.56
C LYS A 313 13.72 -41.75 36.05
N ALA A 314 14.09 -42.77 35.27
CA ALA A 314 14.15 -42.69 33.82
C ALA A 314 12.76 -42.46 33.20
N SER A 315 11.76 -43.25 33.62
CA SER A 315 10.38 -43.12 33.14
C SER A 315 9.75 -41.77 33.51
N LYS A 316 10.07 -41.23 34.70
CA LYS A 316 9.59 -39.90 35.11
C LYS A 316 10.19 -38.80 34.23
N LYS A 317 11.50 -38.87 33.93
CA LYS A 317 12.17 -37.91 33.05
C LYS A 317 11.59 -37.96 31.63
N GLU A 318 11.35 -39.16 31.11
CA GLU A 318 10.72 -39.37 29.80
C GLU A 318 9.30 -38.77 29.75
N LEU A 319 8.51 -38.96 30.81
CA LEU A 319 7.18 -38.35 30.93
C LEU A 319 7.24 -36.82 30.95
N GLU A 320 8.20 -36.24 31.67
CA GLU A 320 8.43 -34.79 31.71
C GLU A 320 8.79 -34.27 30.31
N THR A 321 9.76 -34.89 29.64
CA THR A 321 10.15 -34.52 28.26
C THR A 321 9.00 -34.68 27.26
N ALA A 322 8.19 -35.74 27.37
CA ALA A 322 7.04 -35.94 26.49
C ALA A 322 5.96 -34.86 26.70
N LYS A 323 5.72 -34.44 27.96
CA LYS A 323 4.81 -33.34 28.27
C LYS A 323 5.31 -32.00 27.74
N GLU A 324 6.61 -31.70 27.91
CA GLU A 324 7.24 -30.51 27.35
C GLU A 324 7.10 -30.45 25.82
N ASN A 325 7.33 -31.59 25.14
CA ASN A 325 7.15 -31.72 23.70
C ASN A 325 5.69 -31.53 23.28
N LEU A 326 4.73 -32.08 24.03
CA LEU A 326 3.30 -31.89 23.77
C LEU A 326 2.90 -30.41 23.87
N GLU A 327 3.36 -29.71 24.92
CA GLU A 327 3.09 -28.28 25.06
C GLU A 327 3.75 -27.48 23.93
N ALA A 328 4.95 -27.84 23.52
CA ALA A 328 5.62 -27.21 22.38
C ALA A 328 4.84 -27.42 21.06
N LEU A 329 4.32 -28.62 20.82
CA LEU A 329 3.47 -28.91 19.66
C LEU A 329 2.16 -28.13 19.69
N LYS A 330 1.49 -28.04 20.84
CA LYS A 330 0.26 -27.24 21.00
C LYS A 330 0.51 -25.76 20.71
N ARG A 331 1.58 -25.18 21.28
CA ARG A 331 1.98 -23.79 20.99
C ARG A 331 2.28 -23.58 19.50
N LYS A 332 2.92 -24.54 18.84
CA LYS A 332 3.19 -24.49 17.40
C LYS A 332 1.89 -24.52 16.58
N ARG A 333 0.94 -25.38 16.94
CA ARG A 333 -0.38 -25.45 16.30
C ARG A 333 -1.12 -24.11 16.40
N ASP A 334 -1.15 -23.54 17.60
CA ASP A 334 -1.86 -22.29 17.84
C ASP A 334 -1.18 -21.10 17.13
N ALA A 335 0.15 -21.07 17.09
CA ALA A 335 0.91 -20.08 16.31
C ALA A 335 0.64 -20.19 14.80
N LEU A 336 0.51 -21.41 14.27
CA LEU A 336 0.21 -21.63 12.86
C LEU A 336 -1.23 -21.23 12.52
N ALA A 337 -2.20 -21.56 13.39
CA ALA A 337 -3.58 -21.11 13.23
C ALA A 337 -3.70 -19.57 13.28
N GLN A 338 -2.93 -18.92 14.17
CA GLN A 338 -2.84 -17.46 14.18
C GLN A 338 -2.17 -16.92 12.92
N SER A 339 -1.12 -17.57 12.42
CA SER A 339 -0.44 -17.17 11.18
C SER A 339 -1.38 -17.27 9.99
N ASN A 340 -2.22 -18.31 9.87
CA ASN A 340 -3.25 -18.39 8.83
C ASN A 340 -4.23 -17.21 8.90
N THR A 341 -4.64 -16.83 10.11
CA THR A 341 -5.52 -15.67 10.32
C THR A 341 -4.84 -14.37 9.88
N ASP A 342 -3.57 -14.21 10.24
CA ASP A 342 -2.77 -13.04 9.89
C ASP A 342 -2.50 -12.98 8.36
N VAL A 343 -2.28 -14.12 7.70
CA VAL A 343 -2.14 -14.22 6.22
C VAL A 343 -3.41 -13.78 5.52
N ASN A 344 -4.58 -14.24 5.96
CA ASN A 344 -5.86 -13.81 5.36
C ASN A 344 -6.05 -12.29 5.51
N ALA A 345 -5.72 -11.73 6.66
CA ALA A 345 -5.75 -10.28 6.87
C ALA A 345 -4.75 -9.54 5.96
N ILE A 346 -3.55 -10.10 5.73
CA ILE A 346 -2.59 -9.55 4.76
C ILE A 346 -3.15 -9.59 3.35
N GLN A 347 -3.82 -10.67 2.93
CA GLN A 347 -4.44 -10.78 1.61
C GLN A 347 -5.54 -9.74 1.38
N GLU A 348 -6.36 -9.47 2.41
CA GLU A 348 -7.36 -8.40 2.37
C GLU A 348 -6.69 -7.03 2.18
N GLU A 349 -5.61 -6.75 2.93
CA GLU A 349 -4.84 -5.52 2.77
C GLU A 349 -4.15 -5.45 1.40
N VAL A 350 -3.61 -6.55 0.87
CA VAL A 350 -3.02 -6.63 -0.48
C VAL A 350 -4.06 -6.35 -1.55
N THR A 351 -5.25 -6.94 -1.45
CA THR A 351 -6.35 -6.72 -2.39
C THR A 351 -6.77 -5.25 -2.39
N SER A 352 -6.86 -4.66 -1.19
CA SER A 352 -7.10 -3.22 -1.01
C SER A 352 -5.99 -2.40 -1.67
N ILE A 353 -4.72 -2.72 -1.43
CA ILE A 353 -3.56 -2.03 -2.01
C ILE A 353 -3.58 -2.08 -3.54
N VAL A 354 -3.73 -3.26 -4.12
CA VAL A 354 -3.76 -3.46 -5.58
C VAL A 354 -4.91 -2.69 -6.22
N THR A 355 -6.10 -2.71 -5.60
CA THR A 355 -7.27 -1.97 -6.08
C THR A 355 -7.00 -0.46 -6.07
N GLN A 356 -6.46 0.05 -4.97
CA GLN A 356 -6.17 1.47 -4.79
C GLN A 356 -5.04 1.96 -5.71
N LEU A 357 -3.98 1.18 -5.90
CA LEU A 357 -2.94 1.44 -6.92
C LEU A 357 -3.55 1.46 -8.33
N GLY A 358 -4.46 0.53 -8.61
CA GLY A 358 -5.24 0.49 -9.85
C GLY A 358 -6.03 1.78 -10.11
N THR A 359 -6.67 2.32 -9.08
CA THR A 359 -7.39 3.60 -9.16
C THR A 359 -6.44 4.76 -9.48
N ILE A 360 -5.30 4.86 -8.78
CA ILE A 360 -4.28 5.89 -9.05
C ILE A 360 -3.79 5.82 -10.51
N MET A 361 -3.50 4.62 -11.01
CA MET A 361 -3.06 4.42 -12.39
C MET A 361 -4.12 4.85 -13.42
N LYS A 362 -5.41 4.55 -13.16
CA LYS A 362 -6.52 4.96 -14.04
C LYS A 362 -6.64 6.48 -14.13
N ILE A 363 -6.54 7.17 -13.00
CA ILE A 363 -6.63 8.64 -12.94
C ILE A 363 -5.49 9.26 -13.73
N TRP A 364 -4.25 8.82 -13.50
CA TRP A 364 -3.11 9.30 -14.27
C TRP A 364 -3.23 9.02 -15.77
N SER A 365 -3.77 7.86 -16.14
CA SER A 365 -4.03 7.52 -17.54
C SER A 365 -5.10 8.43 -18.16
N SER A 366 -6.13 8.81 -17.41
CA SER A 366 -7.15 9.79 -17.86
C SER A 366 -6.52 11.16 -18.08
N ILE A 367 -5.80 11.69 -17.09
CA ILE A 367 -5.09 12.97 -17.19
C ILE A 367 -4.13 12.97 -18.38
N GLN A 368 -3.41 11.87 -18.61
CA GLN A 368 -2.53 11.71 -19.75
C GLN A 368 -3.29 11.73 -21.08
N SER A 369 -4.38 10.96 -21.19
CA SER A 369 -5.23 10.92 -22.38
C SER A 369 -5.75 12.31 -22.73
N ASP A 370 -6.21 13.05 -21.73
CA ASP A 370 -6.70 14.42 -21.89
C ASP A 370 -5.60 15.38 -22.32
N ALA A 371 -4.40 15.25 -21.74
CA ALA A 371 -3.24 16.00 -22.17
C ALA A 371 -2.88 15.71 -23.65
N VAL A 372 -2.96 14.46 -24.10
CA VAL A 372 -2.71 14.08 -25.49
C VAL A 372 -3.77 14.67 -26.43
N GLN A 373 -5.05 14.62 -26.06
CA GLN A 373 -6.13 15.22 -26.84
C GLN A 373 -5.96 16.74 -26.96
N LEU A 374 -5.67 17.41 -25.85
CA LEU A 374 -5.42 18.84 -25.81
C LEU A 374 -4.20 19.24 -26.67
N LYS A 375 -3.12 18.46 -26.61
CA LYS A 375 -1.93 18.60 -27.45
C LYS A 375 -2.28 18.45 -28.94
N GLY A 376 -3.12 17.49 -29.29
CA GLY A 376 -3.60 17.27 -30.66
C GLY A 376 -4.43 18.44 -31.18
N TRP A 377 -5.37 18.92 -30.37
CA TRP A 377 -6.20 20.07 -30.69
C TRP A 377 -5.37 21.35 -30.86
N LEU A 378 -4.47 21.65 -29.93
CA LEU A 378 -3.58 22.81 -30.00
C LEU A 378 -2.72 22.80 -31.28
N LYS A 379 -2.22 21.63 -31.70
CA LYS A 379 -1.51 21.49 -32.97
C LYS A 379 -2.40 21.78 -34.17
N GLY A 380 -3.67 21.42 -34.12
CA GLY A 380 -4.66 21.77 -35.14
C GLY A 380 -4.84 23.28 -35.27
N CYS A 381 -4.93 23.99 -34.14
CA CYS A 381 -5.02 25.45 -34.12
C CYS A 381 -3.75 26.15 -34.66
N LEU A 382 -2.59 25.49 -34.60
CA LEU A 382 -1.34 26.03 -35.12
C LEU A 382 -1.08 25.67 -36.60
N ASN A 383 -2.04 25.03 -37.28
CA ASN A 383 -1.86 24.72 -38.69
C ASN A 383 -1.80 26.02 -39.52
N PRO A 384 -0.73 26.25 -40.32
CA PRO A 384 -0.58 27.48 -41.11
C PRO A 384 -1.71 27.70 -42.14
N ASP A 385 -2.46 26.66 -42.48
CA ASP A 385 -3.62 26.75 -43.38
C ASP A 385 -4.89 27.28 -42.70
N VAL A 386 -4.89 27.40 -41.36
CA VAL A 386 -6.04 27.90 -40.60
C VAL A 386 -5.96 29.42 -40.47
N PRO A 387 -7.00 30.18 -40.86
CA PRO A 387 -7.05 31.62 -40.67
C PRO A 387 -6.86 32.04 -39.22
N VAL A 388 -6.13 33.14 -38.99
CA VAL A 388 -5.81 33.65 -37.65
C VAL A 388 -7.09 33.99 -36.85
N GLU A 389 -8.13 34.42 -37.55
CA GLU A 389 -9.45 34.74 -37.01
C GLU A 389 -10.14 33.49 -36.45
N ASP A 390 -10.04 32.36 -37.17
CA ASP A 390 -10.61 31.09 -36.74
C ASP A 390 -9.85 30.56 -35.51
N VAL A 391 -8.52 30.69 -35.48
CA VAL A 391 -7.71 30.32 -34.31
C VAL A 391 -8.06 31.16 -33.09
N ALA A 392 -8.20 32.48 -33.26
CA ALA A 392 -8.57 33.39 -32.18
C ALA A 392 -9.98 33.09 -31.63
N ARG A 393 -10.94 32.79 -32.51
CA ARG A 393 -12.30 32.37 -32.14
C ARG A 393 -12.27 31.06 -31.38
N ASP A 394 -11.65 30.02 -31.94
CA ASP A 394 -11.67 28.67 -31.36
C ASP A 394 -11.00 28.63 -29.98
N LEU A 395 -9.85 29.31 -29.80
CA LEU A 395 -9.17 29.39 -28.50
C LEU A 395 -9.96 30.22 -27.47
N SER A 396 -10.74 31.22 -27.91
CA SER A 396 -11.56 32.07 -27.06
C SER A 396 -12.88 31.38 -26.63
N GLU A 397 -13.59 30.74 -27.57
CA GLU A 397 -14.83 30.01 -27.33
C GLU A 397 -14.60 28.83 -26.37
N ILE A 398 -13.45 28.18 -26.48
CA ILE A 398 -13.05 27.07 -25.60
C ILE A 398 -12.64 27.55 -24.19
N LYS A 399 -12.67 28.87 -23.92
CA LYS A 399 -12.28 29.47 -22.63
C LYS A 399 -11.02 28.80 -22.09
N ILE A 400 -10.00 28.68 -22.93
CA ILE A 400 -8.81 27.84 -22.66
C ILE A 400 -8.16 28.16 -21.30
N GLY A 401 -8.21 29.41 -20.87
CA GLY A 401 -7.76 29.83 -19.53
C GLY A 401 -8.54 29.19 -18.38
N LEU A 402 -9.85 28.97 -18.52
CA LEU A 402 -10.68 28.28 -17.52
C LEU A 402 -10.27 26.81 -17.39
N VAL A 403 -10.05 26.12 -18.51
CA VAL A 403 -9.61 24.73 -18.54
C VAL A 403 -8.28 24.57 -17.80
N TYR A 404 -7.31 25.45 -18.06
CA TYR A 404 -6.02 25.41 -17.35
C TYR A 404 -6.10 25.85 -15.89
N SER A 405 -7.00 26.78 -15.56
CA SER A 405 -7.25 27.18 -14.16
C SER A 405 -7.80 26.02 -13.33
N ILE A 406 -8.76 25.26 -13.88
CA ILE A 406 -9.31 24.05 -13.26
C ILE A 406 -8.20 23.00 -13.09
N LEU A 407 -7.45 22.72 -14.15
CA LEU A 407 -6.34 21.76 -14.09
C LEU A 407 -5.31 22.17 -13.03
N CYS A 408 -4.97 23.46 -12.94
CA CYS A 408 -4.09 23.99 -11.90
C CYS A 408 -4.63 23.70 -10.49
N GLN A 409 -5.89 24.03 -10.23
CA GLN A 409 -6.50 23.83 -8.91
C GLN A 409 -6.49 22.35 -8.52
N VAL A 410 -6.91 21.49 -9.43
CA VAL A 410 -6.96 20.05 -9.24
C VAL A 410 -5.56 19.45 -8.95
N LEU A 411 -4.55 19.86 -9.71
CA LEU A 411 -3.17 19.40 -9.49
C LEU A 411 -2.57 19.96 -8.19
N GLN A 412 -2.93 21.19 -7.82
CA GLN A 412 -2.52 21.80 -6.55
C GLN A 412 -3.10 21.03 -5.37
N ILE A 413 -4.40 20.73 -5.38
CA ILE A 413 -5.09 19.95 -4.35
C ILE A 413 -4.37 18.62 -4.13
N TYR A 414 -4.13 17.88 -5.21
CA TYR A 414 -3.40 16.61 -5.11
C TYR A 414 -1.98 16.79 -4.54
N ALA A 415 -1.24 17.80 -5.01
CA ALA A 415 0.10 18.06 -4.52
C ALA A 415 0.14 18.45 -3.03
N THR A 416 -0.91 19.08 -2.50
CA THR A 416 -0.97 19.52 -1.09
C THR A 416 -1.60 18.51 -0.14
N GLU A 417 -2.64 17.79 -0.56
CA GLU A 417 -3.42 16.93 0.34
C GLU A 417 -2.82 15.52 0.50
N VAL A 418 -1.92 15.12 -0.41
CA VAL A 418 -1.15 13.89 -0.26
C VAL A 418 -0.08 14.10 0.81
N ASN A 419 -0.38 13.65 2.03
CA ASN A 419 0.56 13.58 3.13
C ASN A 419 1.12 12.16 3.21
N VAL A 420 2.21 11.90 2.49
CA VAL A 420 3.02 10.73 2.80
C VAL A 420 3.70 11.04 4.11
N SER A 421 3.37 10.29 5.17
CA SER A 421 4.05 10.40 6.44
C SER A 421 5.54 10.21 6.19
N THR A 422 6.34 11.27 6.32
CA THR A 422 7.79 11.12 6.40
C THR A 422 8.04 10.25 7.62
N LEU A 423 8.34 8.97 7.40
CA LEU A 423 8.87 8.10 8.43
C LEU A 423 10.08 8.83 9.01
N ASN A 424 9.92 9.42 10.20
CA ASN A 424 11.07 9.60 11.06
C ASN A 424 11.67 8.19 11.16
N PRO A 425 12.96 8.00 10.82
CA PRO A 425 13.58 6.72 11.00
C PRO A 425 13.27 6.30 12.44
N LEU A 426 12.57 5.18 12.59
CA LEU A 426 12.48 4.52 13.87
C LEU A 426 13.93 4.22 14.22
N ASP A 427 14.49 5.00 15.16
CA ASP A 427 15.78 4.74 15.76
C ASP A 427 15.73 3.29 16.26
N THR A 428 16.35 2.40 15.48
CA THR A 428 16.57 0.99 15.80
C THR A 428 17.67 0.85 16.82
#